data_AF-A0A1H0WST5-F1
#
_entry.id   AF-A0A1H0WST5-F1
#
_cell.length_a   1.000
_cell.length_b   1.000
_cell.length_c   1.000
_cell.angle_alpha   90.00
_cell.angle_beta   90.00
_cell.angle_gamma   90.00
#
_symmetry.space_group_name_H-M   'P 1'
#
loop_
_entity.id
_entity.type
_entity.pdbx_description
1 polymer ?
#
loop_
_entity_poly.entity_id
_entity_poly.type
_entity_poly.pdbx_seq_one_letter_code
_entity_poly.pdbx_strand_id
1 'polypeptide(L)' 'MTDADERRVSKALQGLEFPADKADLIRYAEDGEADPRTLRALRALPEGAYQDSGEVERCVPQRPEQAPGR' A
#
# COMPACT_ATOMS: atom_id res chain seq x y z
N MET A 1 -0.25 12.65 10.41
CA MET A 1 0.14 12.49 9.00
C MET A 1 -0.89 11.55 8.39
N THR A 2 -1.99 12.09 7.87
CA THR A 2 -3.17 11.25 7.55
C THR A 2 -4.09 11.97 6.56
N ASP A 3 -3.63 12.03 5.32
CA ASP A 3 -4.43 12.39 4.12
C ASP A 3 -3.49 12.38 2.88
N ALA A 4 -2.23 12.80 3.04
CA ALA A 4 -1.25 12.81 1.95
C ALA A 4 -0.81 11.40 1.53
N ASP A 5 -0.64 10.48 2.48
CA ASP A 5 -0.26 9.09 2.20
C ASP A 5 -1.42 8.31 1.56
N GLU A 6 -2.65 8.46 2.07
CA GLU A 6 -3.87 7.87 1.47
C GLU A 6 -4.07 8.39 0.03
N ARG A 7 -3.93 9.70 -0.21
CA ARG A 7 -4.02 10.24 -1.57
C ARG A 7 -2.89 9.76 -2.49
N ARG A 8 -1.68 9.56 -1.97
CA ARG A 8 -0.57 8.99 -2.76
C ARG A 8 -0.82 7.52 -3.09
N VAL A 9 -1.31 6.72 -2.14
CA VAL A 9 -1.64 5.31 -2.36
C VAL A 9 -2.81 5.19 -3.32
N SER A 10 -3.89 5.93 -3.11
CA SER A 10 -5.05 5.96 -4.03
C SER A 10 -4.63 6.37 -5.44
N LYS A 11 -3.76 7.38 -5.60
CA LYS A 11 -3.24 7.79 -6.91
C LYS A 11 -2.28 6.76 -7.51
N ALA A 12 -1.43 6.14 -6.69
CA ALA A 12 -0.49 5.12 -7.11
C ALA A 12 -1.19 3.79 -7.44
N LEU A 13 -2.42 3.57 -6.97
CA LEU A 13 -3.27 2.42 -7.30
C LEU A 13 -4.38 2.76 -8.31
N GLN A 14 -4.56 4.04 -8.65
CA GLN A 14 -5.53 4.51 -9.63
C GLN A 14 -5.10 4.05 -11.02
N GLY A 15 -5.76 3.00 -11.53
CA GLY A 15 -5.45 2.37 -12.82
C GLY A 15 -5.03 0.91 -12.72
N LEU A 16 -4.83 0.38 -11.51
CA LEU A 16 -4.70 -1.06 -11.33
C LEU A 16 -6.07 -1.72 -11.55
N GLU A 17 -6.12 -2.75 -12.37
CA GLU A 17 -7.33 -3.56 -12.53
C GLU A 17 -7.49 -4.47 -11.33
N PHE A 18 -8.62 -4.31 -10.62
CA PHE A 18 -9.02 -5.21 -9.54
C PHE A 18 -9.94 -6.32 -10.08
N PRO A 19 -9.90 -7.54 -9.51
CA PRO A 19 -9.10 -7.95 -8.34
C PRO A 19 -7.61 -8.10 -8.62
N ALA A 20 -6.79 -7.67 -7.66
CA ALA A 20 -5.33 -7.77 -7.74
C ALA A 20 -4.78 -8.51 -6.52
N ASP A 21 -3.80 -9.38 -6.75
CA ASP A 21 -3.10 -10.07 -5.68
C ASP A 21 -2.07 -9.16 -5.02
N LYS A 22 -1.64 -9.53 -3.81
CA LYS A 22 -0.52 -8.87 -3.11
C LYS A 22 0.71 -8.68 -4.02
N ALA A 23 1.03 -9.67 -4.86
CA ALA A 23 2.17 -9.60 -5.77
C ALA A 23 2.00 -8.49 -6.82
N ASP A 24 0.81 -8.38 -7.43
CA ASP A 24 0.49 -7.32 -8.39
C ASP A 24 0.49 -5.94 -7.75
N LEU A 25 -0.03 -5.82 -6.51
CA LEU A 25 0.03 -4.57 -5.75
C LEU A 25 1.47 -4.12 -5.50
N ILE A 26 2.35 -5.03 -5.08
CA ILE A 26 3.76 -4.73 -4.88
C ILE A 26 4.42 -4.35 -6.20
N ARG A 27 4.16 -5.11 -7.28
CA ARG A 27 4.76 -4.88 -8.59
C ARG A 27 4.33 -3.53 -9.18
N TYR A 28 3.05 -3.20 -9.10
CA TYR A 28 2.49 -1.94 -9.56
C TYR A 28 3.02 -0.76 -8.74
N ALA A 29 3.14 -0.93 -7.43
CA ALA A 29 3.74 0.07 -6.55
C ALA A 29 5.26 0.23 -6.81
N GLU A 30 6.00 -0.85 -7.09
CA GLU A 30 7.43 -0.79 -7.44
C GLU A 30 7.63 -0.09 -8.80
N ASP A 31 6.77 -0.36 -9.78
CA ASP A 31 6.79 0.27 -11.10
C ASP A 31 6.42 1.76 -11.04
N GLY A 32 5.44 2.11 -10.20
CA GLY A 32 5.01 3.49 -9.94
C GLY A 32 5.93 4.31 -9.03
N GLU A 33 7.15 3.83 -8.75
CA GLU A 33 8.12 4.46 -7.84
C GLU A 33 7.52 4.80 -6.46
N ALA A 34 6.65 3.92 -5.94
CA ALA A 34 6.02 4.14 -4.65
C ALA A 34 7.06 4.17 -3.52
N ASP A 35 6.76 4.96 -2.49
CA ASP A 35 7.62 5.12 -1.33
C ASP A 35 8.04 3.75 -0.74
N PRO A 36 9.29 3.60 -0.28
CA PRO A 36 9.77 2.37 0.34
C PRO A 36 8.93 1.95 1.56
N ARG A 37 8.32 2.94 2.23
CA ARG A 37 7.38 2.75 3.33
C ARG A 37 6.10 2.05 2.85
N THR A 38 5.53 2.50 1.73
CA THR A 38 4.35 1.91 1.09
C THR A 38 4.64 0.48 0.65
N LEU A 39 5.76 0.23 -0.03
CA LEU A 39 6.17 -1.12 -0.44
C LEU A 39 6.33 -2.08 0.74
N ARG A 40 6.92 -1.61 1.84
CA ARG A 40 7.05 -2.42 3.06
C ARG A 40 5.68 -2.74 3.67
N ALA A 41 4.74 -1.80 3.62
CA ALA A 41 3.37 -1.98 4.10
C ALA A 41 2.63 -3.02 3.25
N LEU A 42 2.73 -2.92 1.92
CA LEU A 42 2.18 -3.89 0.97
C LEU A 42 2.81 -5.29 1.16
N ARG A 43 4.11 -5.37 1.42
CA ARG A 43 4.78 -6.66 1.75
C ARG A 43 4.32 -7.27 3.06
N ALA A 44 3.84 -6.46 4.01
CA ALA A 44 3.32 -6.93 5.30
C ALA A 44 1.85 -7.40 5.23
N LEU A 45 1.16 -7.15 4.12
CA LEU A 45 -0.19 -7.63 3.90
C LEU A 45 -0.26 -9.17 3.91
N PRO A 46 -1.37 -9.77 4.37
CA PRO A 46 -1.63 -11.18 4.17
C PRO A 46 -1.66 -11.51 2.67
N GLU A 47 -1.29 -12.75 2.33
CA GLU A 47 -1.43 -13.22 0.95
C GLU A 47 -2.92 -13.39 0.63
N GLY A 48 -3.37 -12.75 -0.43
CA GLY A 48 -4.76 -12.75 -0.86
C GLY A 48 -5.00 -11.83 -2.04
N ALA A 49 -6.20 -11.97 -2.62
CA ALA A 49 -6.71 -11.11 -3.66
C ALA A 49 -7.50 -9.97 -3.02
N TYR A 50 -7.21 -8.74 -3.45
CA TYR A 50 -7.87 -7.54 -3.00
C TYR A 50 -8.87 -7.09 -4.06
N GLN A 51 -10.07 -6.73 -3.64
CA GLN A 51 -11.16 -6.31 -4.55
C GLN A 51 -11.09 -4.82 -4.89
N ASP A 52 -10.49 -4.00 -4.04
CA ASP A 52 -10.35 -2.55 -4.24
C ASP A 52 -9.22 -1.97 -3.39
N SER A 53 -8.72 -0.80 -3.78
CA SER A 53 -7.81 0.04 -2.98
C SER A 53 -8.23 0.20 -1.51
N GLY A 54 -9.52 0.43 -1.23
CA GLY A 54 -10.01 0.59 0.14
C GLY A 54 -9.89 -0.68 1.00
N GLU A 55 -9.90 -1.86 0.39
CA GLU A 55 -9.65 -3.13 1.07
C GLU A 55 -8.16 -3.28 1.41
N VAL A 56 -7.28 -2.88 0.47
CA VAL A 56 -5.84 -2.80 0.69
C VAL A 56 -5.53 -1.85 1.84
N GLU A 57 -6.05 -0.62 1.82
CA GLU A 57 -5.84 0.39 2.85
C GLU A 57 -6.27 -0.08 4.25
N ARG A 58 -7.38 -0.84 4.32
CA ARG A 58 -7.86 -1.45 5.57
C ARG A 58 -6.98 -2.59 6.08
N CYS A 59 -6.40 -3.37 5.16
CA CYS A 59 -5.53 -4.47 5.51
C CYS A 59 -4.09 -4.03 5.80
N VAL A 60 -3.65 -2.88 5.28
CA VAL A 60 -2.31 -2.37 5.54
C VAL A 60 -2.18 -2.11 7.05
N PRO A 61 -1.26 -2.80 7.74
CA PRO A 61 -1.04 -2.53 9.14
C PRO A 61 -0.52 -1.11 9.29
N GLN A 62 -1.34 -0.23 9.86
CA GLN A 62 -0.94 1.11 10.29
C GLN A 62 0.06 0.96 11.45
N ARG A 63 1.30 0.56 11.14
CA ARG A 63 2.36 0.60 12.13
C ARG A 63 2.64 2.08 12.40
N PRO A 64 2.43 2.56 13.64
CA PRO A 64 2.87 3.89 13.99
C PRO A 64 4.37 3.93 13.73
N GLU A 65 4.79 4.98 13.06
CA GLU A 65 6.19 5.37 12.93
C GLU A 65 6.90 5.06 14.24
N GLN A 66 7.92 4.19 14.17
CA GLN A 66 8.83 3.98 15.28
C GLN A 66 9.35 5.36 15.66
N ALA A 67 9.01 5.79 16.89
CA ALA A 67 9.53 7.01 17.48
C ALA A 67 11.02 7.14 17.15
N PRO A 68 11.51 8.32 16.73
CA PRO A 68 12.94 8.50 16.54
C PRO A 68 13.60 8.28 17.90
N GLY A 69 14.23 7.11 18.02
CA GLY A 69 14.99 6.72 19.18
C GLY A 69 16.32 7.43 19.17
N ARG A 70 16.41 8.45 20.02
CA ARG A 70 17.61 8.99 20.69
C ARG A 70 18.47 10.01 19.94
#